data_AF-F3LD10-F1
#
_entry.id   AF-F3LD10-F1
#
_cell.length_a   1.000
_cell.length_b   1.000
_cell.length_c   1.000
_cell.angle_alpha   90.00
_cell.angle_beta   90.00
_cell.angle_gamma   90.00
#
_symmetry.space_group_name_H-M   'P 1'
#
loop_
_entity.id
_entity.type
_entity.pdbx_description
1 polymer ?
#
loop_
_entity_poly.entity_id
_entity_poly.type
_entity_poly.pdbx_seq_one_letter_code
_entity_poly.pdbx_strand_id
1 'polypeptide(L)'
;MLIEKHMAKHLLVYILCILVFSTIGCSYVKPVSVYDEQMDKGITALQKNTEEVLLMIETYQGKVESTYEYHRAYYRQAIIDVSSLKIRAEAIQEDNLSTKMLEQLLNNIIRFEKDHIEGIAANEVDLYRGGFNSQFTALLSLELAKKRIK
;
A
#
# COMPACT_ATOMS: atom_id res chain seq x y z
N MET A 1 28.80 53.37 -23.83
CA MET A 1 28.21 53.51 -22.47
C MET A 1 26.70 53.29 -22.40
N LEU A 2 25.85 53.80 -23.31
CA LEU A 2 24.38 53.61 -23.21
C LEU A 2 23.92 52.16 -23.52
N ILE A 3 24.59 51.48 -24.46
CA ILE A 3 24.25 50.12 -24.92
C ILE A 3 24.61 49.05 -23.87
N GLU A 4 25.75 49.20 -23.18
CA GLU A 4 26.16 48.29 -22.09
C GLU A 4 25.20 48.33 -20.89
N LYS A 5 24.70 49.52 -20.53
CA LYS A 5 23.71 49.66 -19.44
C LYS A 5 22.38 48.98 -19.78
N HIS A 6 21.98 49.00 -21.05
CA HIS A 6 20.77 48.32 -21.52
C HIS A 6 20.93 46.79 -21.49
N MET A 7 22.07 46.27 -21.95
CA MET A 7 22.41 44.84 -21.92
C MET A 7 22.50 44.31 -20.47
N ALA A 8 23.12 45.07 -19.57
CA ALA A 8 23.22 44.72 -18.15
C ALA A 8 21.85 44.69 -17.45
N LYS A 9 20.93 45.58 -17.83
CA LYS A 9 19.57 45.62 -17.29
C LYS A 9 18.75 44.40 -17.73
N HIS A 10 18.88 43.97 -18.99
CA HIS A 10 18.24 42.74 -19.48
C HIS A 10 18.84 41.49 -18.83
N LEU A 11 20.17 41.42 -18.68
CA LEU A 11 20.84 40.32 -17.99
C LEU A 11 20.38 40.19 -16.53
N LEU A 12 20.22 41.31 -15.83
CA LEU A 12 19.75 41.33 -14.44
C LEU A 12 18.28 40.86 -14.34
N VAL A 13 17.43 41.25 -15.30
CA VAL A 13 16.05 40.74 -15.40
C VAL A 13 16.01 39.24 -15.68
N TYR A 14 16.88 38.72 -16.57
CA TYR A 14 16.96 37.29 -16.84
C TYR A 14 17.41 36.48 -15.60
N ILE A 15 18.42 36.98 -14.87
CA ILE A 15 18.90 36.35 -13.63
C ILE A 15 17.77 36.35 -12.58
N LEU A 16 17.05 37.46 -12.43
CA LEU A 16 15.92 37.56 -11.51
C LEU A 16 14.79 36.57 -11.88
N CYS A 17 14.47 36.44 -13.16
CA CYS A 17 13.47 35.48 -13.65
C CYS A 17 13.85 34.02 -13.36
N ILE A 18 15.12 33.65 -13.57
CA ILE A 18 15.62 32.30 -13.25
C ILE A 18 15.52 32.02 -11.75
N LEU A 19 15.84 33.02 -10.92
CA LEU A 19 15.79 32.91 -9.46
C LEU A 19 14.33 32.75 -8.96
N VAL A 20 13.37 33.46 -9.56
CA VAL A 20 11.94 33.31 -9.25
C VAL A 20 11.38 31.96 -9.71
N PHE A 21 11.77 31.46 -10.89
CA PHE A 21 11.32 30.14 -11.35
C PHE A 21 11.89 28.99 -10.52
N SER A 22 13.06 29.17 -9.88
CA SER A 22 13.67 28.14 -9.02
C SER A 22 12.91 27.85 -7.73
N THR A 23 12.04 28.76 -7.28
CA THR A 23 11.29 28.60 -6.01
C THR A 23 9.92 27.92 -6.17
N ILE A 24 9.43 27.76 -7.40
CA ILE A 24 8.09 27.20 -7.68
C ILE A 24 8.13 25.65 -7.77
N GLY A 25 9.32 25.04 -7.85
CA GLY A 25 9.49 23.63 -8.18
C GLY A 25 9.33 22.60 -7.05
N CYS A 26 9.32 22.98 -5.77
CA CYS A 26 9.40 22.00 -4.66
C CYS A 26 8.22 21.97 -3.69
N SER A 27 7.19 22.81 -3.86
CA SER A 27 6.25 23.09 -2.76
C SER A 27 4.86 22.44 -2.90
N TYR A 28 4.65 21.53 -3.86
CA TYR A 28 3.36 20.84 -4.00
C TYR A 28 3.49 19.31 -3.90
N VAL A 29 4.15 18.86 -2.84
CA VAL A 29 4.05 17.47 -2.42
C VAL A 29 2.74 17.36 -1.64
N LYS A 30 1.75 16.61 -2.17
CA LYS A 30 0.56 16.28 -1.37
C LYS A 30 1.04 15.65 -0.06
N PRO A 31 0.59 16.13 1.11
CA PRO A 31 0.99 15.53 2.37
C PRO A 31 0.61 14.05 2.34
N VAL A 32 1.61 13.19 2.57
CA VAL A 32 1.38 11.78 2.89
C VAL A 32 0.46 11.78 4.11
N SER A 33 -0.61 10.98 4.07
CA SER A 33 -1.60 10.95 5.16
C SER A 33 -0.92 10.74 6.53
N VAL A 34 -1.55 11.22 7.60
CA VAL A 34 -1.00 11.05 8.96
C VAL A 34 -0.95 9.57 9.32
N TYR A 35 0.05 9.17 10.12
CA TYR A 35 0.16 7.83 10.69
C TYR A 35 -1.08 7.46 11.51
N ASP A 36 -1.55 6.23 11.32
CA ASP A 36 -2.68 5.67 12.06
C ASP A 36 -2.29 4.33 12.71
N GLU A 37 -2.35 4.27 14.04
CA GLU A 37 -1.97 3.06 14.78
C GLU A 37 -2.92 1.89 14.56
N GLN A 38 -4.21 2.14 14.30
CA GLN A 38 -5.16 1.06 14.01
C GLN A 38 -4.91 0.49 12.61
N MET A 39 -4.44 1.31 11.67
CA MET A 39 -3.98 0.87 10.35
C MET A 39 -2.81 -0.10 10.48
N ASP A 40 -1.76 0.29 11.21
CA ASP A 40 -0.57 -0.54 11.44
C ASP A 40 -0.92 -1.89 12.10
N LYS A 41 -1.72 -1.85 13.18
CA LYS A 41 -2.17 -3.06 13.88
C LYS A 41 -3.06 -3.95 13.02
N GLY A 42 -3.99 -3.36 12.27
CA GLY A 42 -4.91 -4.09 11.41
C GLY A 42 -4.18 -4.80 10.26
N ILE A 43 -3.25 -4.11 9.61
CA ILE A 43 -2.43 -4.68 8.53
C ILE A 43 -1.54 -5.81 9.07
N THR A 44 -0.94 -5.62 10.26
CA THR A 44 -0.12 -6.65 10.92
C THR A 44 -0.93 -7.89 11.28
N ALA A 45 -2.13 -7.70 11.85
CA ALA A 45 -3.01 -8.82 12.20
C ALA A 45 -3.46 -9.60 10.95
N LEU A 46 -3.83 -8.87 9.89
CA LEU A 46 -4.24 -9.49 8.63
C LEU A 46 -3.09 -10.29 8.00
N GLN A 47 -1.88 -9.75 7.98
CA GLN A 47 -0.69 -10.45 7.48
C GLN A 47 -0.47 -11.78 8.21
N LYS A 48 -0.52 -11.75 9.56
CA LYS A 48 -0.36 -12.96 10.38
C LYS A 48 -1.41 -14.01 10.04
N ASN A 49 -2.67 -13.61 9.96
CA ASN A 49 -3.78 -14.52 9.65
C ASN A 49 -3.66 -15.11 8.24
N THR A 50 -3.21 -14.32 7.26
CA THR A 50 -2.94 -14.80 5.90
C THR A 50 -1.83 -15.85 5.89
N GLU A 51 -0.72 -15.60 6.60
CA GLU A 51 0.37 -16.56 6.68
C GLU A 51 -0.05 -17.86 7.37
N GLU A 52 -0.91 -17.79 8.39
CA GLU A 52 -1.47 -18.97 9.05
C GLU A 52 -2.23 -19.86 8.06
N VAL A 53 -3.08 -19.27 7.20
CA VAL A 53 -3.80 -20.03 6.17
C VAL A 53 -2.84 -20.63 5.14
N LEU A 54 -1.87 -19.86 4.64
CA LEU A 54 -0.88 -20.35 3.68
C LEU A 54 -0.08 -21.52 4.25
N LEU A 55 0.37 -21.42 5.50
CA LEU A 55 1.08 -22.49 6.20
C LEU A 55 0.20 -23.74 6.37
N MET A 56 -1.08 -23.57 6.69
CA MET A 56 -2.01 -24.69 6.84
C MET A 56 -2.26 -25.39 5.51
N ILE A 57 -2.42 -24.63 4.41
CA ILE A 57 -2.53 -25.18 3.05
C ILE A 57 -1.27 -25.97 2.70
N GLU A 58 -0.09 -25.44 2.96
CA GLU A 58 1.19 -26.09 2.64
C GLU A 58 1.42 -27.37 3.47
N THR A 59 1.18 -27.30 4.78
CA THR A 59 1.54 -28.36 5.73
C THR A 59 0.58 -29.55 5.65
N TYR A 60 -0.70 -29.30 5.40
CA TYR A 60 -1.76 -30.30 5.51
C TYR A 60 -2.36 -30.71 4.17
N GLN A 61 -1.59 -30.62 3.08
CA GLN A 61 -2.02 -31.01 1.74
C GLN A 61 -2.74 -32.37 1.72
N GLY A 62 -3.91 -32.40 1.09
CA GLY A 62 -4.78 -33.56 0.99
C GLY A 62 -5.59 -33.87 2.26
N LYS A 63 -5.54 -33.02 3.28
CA LYS A 63 -6.33 -33.13 4.52
C LYS A 63 -7.37 -32.01 4.62
N VAL A 64 -8.28 -32.13 5.58
CA VAL A 64 -9.37 -31.17 5.77
C VAL A 64 -8.84 -29.77 6.10
N GLU A 65 -7.73 -29.68 6.81
CA GLU A 65 -7.08 -28.43 7.23
C GLU A 65 -6.47 -27.63 6.07
N SER A 66 -6.28 -28.23 4.89
CA SER A 66 -5.84 -27.52 3.70
C SER A 66 -6.99 -27.14 2.76
N THR A 67 -8.24 -27.30 3.19
CA THR A 67 -9.42 -27.05 2.32
C THR A 67 -9.97 -25.65 2.52
N TYR A 68 -10.58 -25.11 1.45
CA TYR A 68 -11.33 -23.86 1.52
C TYR A 68 -12.39 -23.89 2.64
N GLU A 69 -13.13 -24.99 2.78
CA GLU A 69 -14.22 -25.09 3.75
C GLU A 69 -13.75 -24.91 5.20
N TYR A 70 -12.57 -25.43 5.53
CA TYR A 70 -11.93 -25.23 6.83
C TYR A 70 -11.57 -23.75 7.07
N HIS A 71 -11.13 -23.05 6.03
CA HIS A 71 -10.66 -21.66 6.09
C HIS A 71 -11.70 -20.61 5.69
N ARG A 72 -12.96 -21.00 5.42
CA ARG A 72 -14.02 -20.08 4.95
C ARG A 72 -14.22 -18.87 5.87
N ALA A 73 -14.09 -19.07 7.18
CA ALA A 73 -14.21 -18.00 8.17
C ALA A 73 -13.11 -16.94 8.01
N TYR A 74 -11.88 -17.36 7.69
CA TYR A 74 -10.77 -16.45 7.42
C TYR A 74 -11.09 -15.53 6.24
N TYR A 75 -11.52 -16.07 5.10
CA TYR A 75 -11.78 -15.25 3.91
C TYR A 75 -12.83 -14.17 4.16
N ARG A 76 -13.94 -14.56 4.80
CA ARG A 76 -14.98 -13.61 5.20
C ARG A 76 -14.41 -12.51 6.10
N GLN A 77 -13.65 -12.88 7.12
CA GLN A 77 -13.10 -11.91 8.07
C GLN A 77 -12.06 -11.01 7.39
N ALA A 78 -11.18 -11.57 6.57
CA ALA A 78 -10.16 -10.84 5.83
C ALA A 78 -10.76 -9.79 4.89
N ILE A 79 -11.85 -10.11 4.18
CA ILE A 79 -12.60 -9.16 3.34
C ILE A 79 -13.19 -8.02 4.18
N ILE A 80 -13.77 -8.34 5.35
CA ILE A 80 -14.32 -7.35 6.28
C ILE A 80 -13.22 -6.43 6.80
N ASP A 81 -12.09 -7.01 7.23
CA ASP A 81 -10.96 -6.28 7.79
C ASP A 81 -10.36 -5.30 6.77
N VAL A 82 -10.09 -5.76 5.54
CA VAL A 82 -9.57 -4.86 4.48
C VAL A 82 -10.57 -3.75 4.14
N SER A 83 -11.86 -4.07 4.07
CA SER A 83 -12.90 -3.06 3.80
C SER A 83 -12.97 -2.01 4.92
N SER A 84 -12.87 -2.44 6.18
CA SER A 84 -12.84 -1.54 7.33
C SER A 84 -11.60 -0.63 7.32
N LEU A 85 -10.43 -1.20 7.03
CA LEU A 85 -9.18 -0.45 6.86
C LEU A 85 -9.29 0.56 5.71
N LYS A 86 -9.91 0.18 4.59
CA LYS A 86 -10.10 1.08 3.44
C LYS A 86 -10.96 2.29 3.82
N ILE A 87 -12.12 2.06 4.45
CA ILE A 87 -13.00 3.15 4.94
C ILE A 87 -12.23 4.07 5.89
N ARG A 88 -11.42 3.51 6.79
CA ARG A 88 -10.61 4.29 7.71
C ARG A 88 -9.56 5.14 6.99
N ALA A 89 -8.88 4.58 5.99
CA ALA A 89 -7.92 5.32 5.18
C ALA A 89 -8.60 6.46 4.40
N GLU A 90 -9.78 6.22 3.83
CA GLU A 90 -10.59 7.22 3.12
C GLU A 90 -11.04 8.35 4.05
N ALA A 91 -11.41 8.02 5.30
CA ALA A 91 -11.80 9.01 6.30
C ALA A 91 -10.65 9.94 6.71
N ILE A 92 -9.40 9.48 6.64
CA ILE A 92 -8.21 10.32 6.89
C ILE A 92 -7.92 11.21 5.67
N GLN A 93 -7.92 10.62 4.49
CA GLN A 93 -7.70 11.31 3.23
C GLN A 93 -8.31 10.49 2.09
N GLU A 94 -9.31 11.07 1.41
CA GLU A 94 -9.96 10.44 0.27
C GLU A 94 -8.95 10.18 -0.88
N ASP A 95 -9.10 9.04 -1.56
CA ASP A 95 -8.27 8.59 -2.70
C ASP A 95 -6.74 8.63 -2.46
N ASN A 96 -6.30 8.28 -1.25
CA ASN A 96 -4.87 8.25 -0.93
C ASN A 96 -4.18 6.95 -1.38
N LEU A 97 -2.85 6.88 -1.25
CA LEU A 97 -2.09 5.69 -1.65
C LEU A 97 -2.49 4.43 -0.86
N SER A 98 -2.78 4.56 0.44
CA SER A 98 -3.22 3.44 1.27
C SER A 98 -4.55 2.85 0.79
N THR A 99 -5.50 3.66 0.35
CA THR A 99 -6.80 3.15 -0.14
C THR A 99 -6.63 2.30 -1.38
N LYS A 100 -5.77 2.71 -2.33
CA LYS A 100 -5.44 1.97 -3.56
C LYS A 100 -4.74 0.65 -3.25
N MET A 101 -3.79 0.66 -2.32
CA MET A 101 -3.08 -0.55 -1.89
C MET A 101 -4.01 -1.54 -1.16
N LEU A 102 -4.92 -1.04 -0.33
CA LEU A 102 -5.93 -1.86 0.35
C LEU A 102 -6.94 -2.45 -0.63
N GLU A 103 -7.34 -1.70 -1.66
CA GLU A 103 -8.19 -2.22 -2.73
C GLU A 103 -7.51 -3.33 -3.54
N GLN A 104 -6.22 -3.16 -3.86
CA GLN A 104 -5.44 -4.22 -4.51
C GLN A 104 -5.32 -5.46 -3.61
N LEU A 105 -5.07 -5.27 -2.31
CA LEU A 105 -5.03 -6.36 -1.35
C LEU A 105 -6.36 -7.11 -1.28
N LEU A 106 -7.49 -6.39 -1.23
CA LEU A 106 -8.83 -6.98 -1.26
C LEU A 106 -9.04 -7.86 -2.49
N ASN A 107 -8.71 -7.33 -3.68
CA ASN A 107 -8.83 -8.07 -4.93
C ASN A 107 -7.98 -9.35 -4.92
N ASN A 108 -6.78 -9.29 -4.34
CA ASN A 108 -5.91 -10.44 -4.22
C ASN A 108 -6.40 -11.47 -3.20
N ILE A 109 -7.06 -11.04 -2.11
CA ILE A 109 -7.72 -11.96 -1.17
C ILE A 109 -8.91 -12.65 -1.82
N ILE A 110 -9.74 -11.93 -2.57
CA ILE A 110 -10.87 -12.50 -3.31
C ILE A 110 -10.38 -13.50 -4.36
N ARG A 111 -9.31 -13.17 -5.07
CA ARG A 111 -8.69 -14.08 -6.03
C ARG A 111 -8.13 -15.32 -5.34
N PHE A 112 -7.40 -15.15 -4.24
CA PHE A 112 -6.87 -16.26 -3.45
C PHE A 112 -7.98 -17.16 -2.89
N GLU A 113 -9.13 -16.59 -2.50
CA GLU A 113 -10.32 -17.37 -2.11
C GLU A 113 -10.78 -18.27 -3.26
N LYS A 114 -10.97 -17.68 -4.44
CA LYS A 114 -11.40 -18.42 -5.63
C LYS A 114 -10.41 -19.53 -5.98
N ASP A 115 -9.12 -19.22 -5.99
CA ASP A 115 -8.09 -20.20 -6.34
C ASP A 115 -8.03 -21.32 -5.27
N HIS A 116 -8.28 -21.03 -3.99
CA HIS A 116 -8.37 -22.05 -2.94
C HIS A 116 -9.64 -22.93 -3.05
N ILE A 117 -10.75 -22.39 -3.53
CA ILE A 117 -11.96 -23.17 -3.86
C ILE A 117 -11.66 -24.17 -4.99
N GLU A 118 -10.92 -23.73 -6.01
CA GLU A 118 -10.52 -24.57 -7.15
C GLU A 118 -9.41 -25.59 -6.75
N GLY A 119 -8.65 -25.27 -5.70
CA GLY A 119 -7.59 -26.09 -5.13
C GLY A 119 -6.22 -25.51 -5.44
N ILE A 120 -5.40 -25.36 -4.39
CA ILE A 120 -4.03 -24.82 -4.51
C ILE A 120 -3.04 -25.96 -4.24
N ALA A 121 -2.15 -26.20 -5.21
CA ALA A 121 -1.09 -27.17 -5.04
C ALA A 121 0.01 -26.62 -4.10
N ALA A 122 0.69 -27.52 -3.38
CA ALA A 122 1.72 -27.16 -2.41
C ALA A 122 2.80 -26.23 -2.99
N ASN A 123 3.23 -26.50 -4.23
CA ASN A 123 4.26 -25.74 -4.94
C ASN A 123 3.79 -24.36 -5.41
N GLU A 124 2.50 -24.05 -5.33
CA GLU A 124 1.93 -22.74 -5.66
C GLU A 124 1.81 -21.83 -4.44
N VAL A 125 1.86 -22.39 -3.22
CA VAL A 125 1.74 -21.62 -1.97
C VAL A 125 2.81 -20.54 -1.88
N ASP A 126 4.05 -20.84 -2.27
CA ASP A 126 5.15 -19.86 -2.25
C ASP A 126 4.92 -18.66 -3.17
N LEU A 127 4.20 -18.86 -4.29
CA LEU A 127 3.84 -17.76 -5.19
C LEU A 127 2.85 -16.81 -4.49
N TYR A 128 1.83 -17.35 -3.83
CA TYR A 128 0.88 -16.54 -3.05
C TYR A 128 1.56 -15.84 -1.89
N ARG A 129 2.40 -16.57 -1.14
CA ARG A 129 3.17 -16.04 -0.01
C ARG A 129 4.04 -14.87 -0.44
N GLY A 130 4.78 -15.01 -1.54
CA GLY A 130 5.58 -13.91 -2.11
C GLY A 130 4.73 -12.69 -2.49
N GLY A 131 3.60 -12.91 -3.16
CA GLY A 131 2.67 -11.85 -3.57
C GLY A 131 2.04 -11.09 -2.40
N PHE A 132 1.59 -11.81 -1.37
CA PHE A 132 1.03 -11.20 -0.16
C PHE A 132 2.10 -10.49 0.67
N ASN A 133 3.26 -11.11 0.89
CA ASN A 133 4.35 -10.50 1.64
C ASN A 133 4.82 -9.19 1.01
N SER A 134 4.87 -9.12 -0.32
CA SER A 134 5.18 -7.87 -1.03
C SER A 134 4.15 -6.76 -0.72
N GLN A 135 2.86 -7.08 -0.79
CA GLN A 135 1.79 -6.12 -0.52
C GLN A 135 1.74 -5.66 0.94
N PHE A 136 1.83 -6.60 1.89
CA PHE A 136 1.88 -6.27 3.31
C PHE A 136 3.12 -5.46 3.66
N THR A 137 4.28 -5.80 3.11
CA THR A 137 5.51 -5.03 3.31
C THR A 137 5.36 -3.60 2.81
N ALA A 138 4.78 -3.41 1.62
CA ALA A 138 4.55 -2.08 1.07
C ALA A 138 3.61 -1.25 1.96
N LEU A 139 2.51 -1.87 2.41
CA LEU A 139 1.52 -1.25 3.30
C LEU A 139 2.13 -0.84 4.65
N LEU A 140 2.83 -1.75 5.33
CA LEU A 140 3.49 -1.48 6.61
C LEU A 140 4.62 -0.46 6.46
N SER A 141 5.40 -0.54 5.37
CA SER A 141 6.46 0.43 5.08
C SER A 141 5.90 1.84 4.92
N LEU A 142 4.73 1.98 4.28
CA LEU A 142 4.04 3.25 4.15
C LEU A 142 3.59 3.78 5.53
N GLU A 143 2.96 2.96 6.37
CA GLU A 143 2.56 3.38 7.72
C GLU A 143 3.77 3.77 8.60
N LEU A 144 4.85 3.00 8.55
CA LEU A 144 6.09 3.33 9.26
C LEU A 144 6.74 4.62 8.73
N ALA A 145 6.68 4.88 7.42
CA ALA A 145 7.16 6.13 6.85
C ALA A 145 6.34 7.33 7.36
N LYS A 146 5.01 7.22 7.40
CA LYS A 146 4.14 8.24 8.00
C LYS A 146 4.47 8.52 9.46
N LYS A 147 4.81 7.47 10.23
CA LYS A 147 5.20 7.58 11.64
C LYS A 147 6.47 8.40 11.84
N ARG A 148 7.43 8.32 10.91
CA ARG A 148 8.73 9.01 10.96
C ARG A 148 8.65 10.50 10.58
N ILE A 149 7.63 10.88 9.82
CA ILE A 149 7.41 12.27 9.38
C ILE A 149 6.65 13.09 10.46
N LYS A 150 6.16 12.41 11.50
CA LYS A 150 5.43 13.01 12.63
C LYS A 150 6.35 13.78 13.57
#